data_AF-A0A7Z0NMT4-F1
#
_entry.id   AF-A0A7Z0NMT4-F1
#
_cell.length_a   1.000
_cell.length_b   1.000
_cell.length_c   1.000
_cell.angle_alpha   90.00
_cell.angle_beta   90.00
_cell.angle_gamma   90.00
#
_symmetry.space_group_name_H-M   'P 1'
#
loop_
_entity.id
_entity.type
_entity.pdbx_description
1 polymer ?
#
loop_
_entity_poly.entity_id
_entity_poly.type
_entity_poly.pdbx_seq_one_letter_code
_entity_poly.pdbx_strand_id
1 'polypeptide(L)'
;MTPPVLTAERWAVPALLGRLGWRRRRPVRRLRDLDRVPPGPPLIRPAGVTPGESRHRRCAIRLVAVLAAVTLAVLAGGVPGLLGAPPAAVLLDRLLRRVESPAVRERRRREKAALPLAADLLASAMRAGAPVDRSVLAVAEALDGPLAERLARVGRLLRLGAEPAEAWSSLAAVPGAERLVGAALRSATSGASLAGALTRLAEDLRADRAAAAEATARRAGVLIVLPLGLCFLPAFILAGLVPVIVAVLGDVL
;
A
#
# COMPACT_ATOMS: atom_id res chain seq x y z
N MET A 1 43.78 -38.19 -44.59
CA MET A 1 43.03 -37.66 -43.44
C MET A 1 42.66 -36.21 -43.73
N THR A 2 41.68 -35.98 -44.62
CA THR A 2 40.24 -35.76 -44.32
C THR A 2 39.98 -34.47 -43.54
N PRO A 3 39.62 -33.37 -44.22
CA PRO A 3 39.11 -32.14 -43.63
C PRO A 3 37.62 -32.27 -43.27
N PRO A 4 37.08 -31.54 -42.27
CA PRO A 4 35.64 -31.38 -42.14
C PRO A 4 35.16 -30.25 -43.06
N VAL A 5 34.60 -30.67 -44.19
CA VAL A 5 33.64 -29.93 -45.00
C VAL A 5 32.26 -30.07 -44.34
N LEU A 6 31.43 -29.03 -44.50
CA LEU A 6 29.96 -28.97 -44.57
C LEU A 6 29.43 -27.81 -43.70
N THR A 7 29.31 -26.58 -44.22
CA THR A 7 28.23 -26.03 -45.08
C THR A 7 26.89 -25.83 -44.38
N ALA A 8 26.39 -24.58 -44.52
CA ALA A 8 24.97 -24.15 -44.45
C ALA A 8 24.31 -24.26 -43.06
N GLU A 9 23.74 -23.21 -42.46
CA GLU A 9 22.73 -22.26 -42.96
C GLU A 9 22.90 -20.93 -42.20
N ARG A 10 23.18 -19.79 -42.83
CA ARG A 10 22.23 -18.78 -43.36
C ARG A 10 20.83 -18.75 -42.67
N TRP A 11 20.55 -17.58 -42.06
CA TRP A 11 19.24 -16.90 -41.87
C TRP A 11 18.56 -16.89 -40.48
N ALA A 12 18.12 -15.66 -40.16
CA ALA A 12 17.01 -15.25 -39.27
C ALA A 12 17.22 -15.37 -37.75
N VAL A 13 17.47 -14.28 -37.01
CA VAL A 13 16.54 -13.19 -36.60
C VAL A 13 15.45 -13.68 -35.62
N PRO A 14 15.19 -12.94 -34.52
CA PRO A 14 14.93 -13.49 -33.18
C PRO A 14 13.45 -13.82 -32.95
N ALA A 15 13.18 -14.94 -32.28
CA ALA A 15 11.82 -15.34 -31.94
C ALA A 15 11.75 -16.02 -30.57
N LEU A 16 11.88 -15.26 -29.47
CA LEU A 16 11.50 -15.74 -28.14
C LEU A 16 10.81 -14.68 -27.26
N LEU A 17 9.96 -13.84 -27.86
CA LEU A 17 9.04 -12.93 -27.15
C LEU A 17 7.60 -13.03 -27.70
N GLY A 18 7.17 -14.24 -28.05
CA GLY A 18 5.89 -14.51 -28.73
C GLY A 18 4.85 -15.32 -27.95
N ARG A 19 4.94 -15.44 -26.62
CA ARG A 19 4.00 -16.28 -25.83
C ARG A 19 3.48 -15.68 -24.53
N LEU A 20 3.09 -14.41 -24.53
CA LEU A 20 2.03 -13.93 -23.64
C LEU A 20 1.02 -13.12 -24.45
N GLY A 21 0.39 -13.86 -25.36
CA GLY A 21 -0.73 -13.40 -26.16
C GLY A 21 -1.89 -12.96 -25.28
N TRP A 22 -2.17 -11.67 -25.31
CA TRP A 22 -3.38 -11.24 -26.02
C TRP A 22 -4.70 -11.87 -25.54
N ARG A 23 -5.02 -11.74 -24.25
CA ARG A 23 -6.39 -11.93 -23.75
C ARG A 23 -7.03 -10.67 -23.17
N ARG A 24 -6.71 -9.49 -23.74
CA ARG A 24 -7.51 -8.27 -23.55
C ARG A 24 -8.64 -8.22 -24.60
N ARG A 25 -9.65 -9.09 -24.44
CA ARG A 25 -10.95 -8.83 -25.07
C ARG A 25 -11.63 -7.73 -24.27
N ARG A 26 -11.65 -6.52 -24.84
CA ARG A 26 -12.58 -5.45 -24.45
C ARG A 26 -13.98 -5.81 -24.97
N PRO A 27 -15.04 -5.69 -24.16
CA PRO A 27 -16.35 -5.38 -24.70
C PRO A 27 -16.87 -4.09 -24.05
N VAL A 28 -16.42 -2.94 -24.55
CA VAL A 28 -17.01 -1.62 -24.25
C VAL A 28 -18.23 -1.44 -25.16
N ARG A 29 -19.28 -2.23 -24.91
CA ARG A 29 -20.62 -2.01 -25.52
C ARG A 29 -21.78 -2.11 -24.53
N ARG A 30 -21.56 -2.59 -23.29
CA ARG A 30 -22.59 -2.69 -22.22
C ARG A 30 -22.65 -1.50 -21.26
N LEU A 31 -22.12 -0.33 -21.63
CA LEU A 31 -22.14 0.88 -20.81
C LEU A 31 -23.15 1.93 -21.29
N ARG A 32 -23.85 1.69 -22.41
CA ARG A 32 -24.90 2.59 -22.91
C ARG A 32 -26.28 2.39 -22.28
N ASP A 33 -26.48 1.30 -21.55
CA ASP A 33 -27.78 1.00 -20.92
C ASP A 33 -27.89 1.45 -19.45
N LEU A 34 -26.84 2.08 -18.88
CA LEU A 34 -26.84 2.59 -17.52
C LEU A 34 -27.22 4.08 -17.40
N ASP A 35 -27.47 4.75 -18.54
CA ASP A 35 -27.87 6.18 -18.57
C ASP A 35 -29.36 6.41 -18.26
N ARG A 36 -30.09 5.40 -17.78
CA ARG A 36 -31.49 5.52 -17.33
C ARG A 36 -31.64 5.44 -15.81
N VAL A 37 -30.73 6.08 -15.07
CA VAL A 37 -30.90 6.28 -13.63
C VAL A 37 -31.69 7.58 -13.42
N PRO A 38 -32.90 7.56 -12.82
CA PRO A 38 -33.62 8.78 -12.48
C PRO A 38 -32.77 9.64 -11.52
N PRO A 39 -32.86 10.98 -11.58
CA PRO A 39 -32.04 11.86 -10.75
C PRO A 39 -32.34 11.57 -9.27
N GLY A 40 -31.41 10.88 -8.62
CA GLY A 40 -31.44 10.68 -7.17
C GLY A 40 -31.24 12.00 -6.43
N PRO A 41 -31.63 12.08 -5.14
CA PRO A 41 -31.41 13.26 -4.32
C PRO A 41 -29.93 13.66 -4.34
N PRO A 42 -29.61 14.96 -4.18
CA PRO A 42 -28.27 15.48 -4.38
C PRO A 42 -27.27 14.70 -3.53
N LEU A 43 -26.48 13.85 -4.20
CA LEU A 43 -25.34 13.20 -3.58
C LEU A 43 -24.40 14.32 -3.13
N ILE A 44 -24.14 14.38 -1.83
CA ILE A 44 -23.06 15.16 -1.24
C ILE A 44 -21.78 14.74 -1.97
N ARG A 45 -21.38 15.51 -2.98
CA ARG A 45 -20.09 15.34 -3.64
C ARG A 45 -19.05 15.65 -2.56
N PRO A 46 -18.12 14.73 -2.24
CA PRO A 46 -17.03 15.06 -1.35
C PRO A 46 -16.27 16.24 -1.96
N ALA A 47 -16.41 17.40 -1.33
CA ALA A 47 -15.59 18.56 -1.64
C ALA A 47 -14.14 18.18 -1.33
N GLY A 48 -13.28 18.19 -2.35
CA GLY A 48 -11.84 18.21 -2.12
C GLY A 48 -10.97 17.16 -2.81
N VAL A 49 -11.45 16.35 -3.77
CA VAL A 49 -10.49 15.69 -4.67
C VAL A 49 -10.16 16.65 -5.82
N THR A 50 -9.24 17.57 -5.57
CA THR A 50 -8.71 18.42 -6.64
C THR A 50 -7.96 17.52 -7.65
N PRO A 51 -8.32 17.52 -8.94
CA PRO A 51 -7.59 16.75 -9.95
C PRO A 51 -6.13 17.19 -10.15
N GLY A 52 -5.71 18.29 -9.50
CA GLY A 52 -4.40 18.92 -9.63
C GLY A 52 -3.25 18.19 -8.91
N GLU A 53 -3.49 17.62 -7.72
CA GLU A 53 -2.40 17.06 -6.89
C GLU A 53 -1.71 15.84 -7.52
N SER A 54 -2.47 15.03 -8.28
CA SER A 54 -1.93 13.82 -8.90
C SER A 54 -1.10 14.12 -10.17
N ARG A 55 -1.29 15.27 -10.83
CA ARG A 55 -0.44 15.71 -11.96
C ARG A 55 0.90 16.28 -11.47
N HIS A 56 0.87 17.06 -10.38
CA HIS A 56 2.06 17.70 -9.81
C HIS A 56 3.09 16.68 -9.26
N ARG A 57 2.61 15.63 -8.57
CA ARG A 57 3.49 14.56 -8.03
C ARG A 57 4.17 13.72 -9.11
N ARG A 58 3.51 13.47 -10.25
CA ARG A 58 4.12 12.79 -11.40
C ARG A 58 5.24 13.64 -12.03
N CYS A 59 5.14 14.96 -11.96
CA CYS A 59 6.19 15.88 -12.40
C CYS A 59 7.41 15.84 -11.47
N ALA A 60 7.19 15.92 -10.16
CA ALA A 60 8.27 15.88 -9.16
C ALA A 60 9.07 14.56 -9.22
N ILE A 61 8.38 13.44 -9.38
CA ILE A 61 9.02 12.12 -9.50
C ILE A 61 9.88 12.01 -10.77
N ARG A 62 9.40 12.58 -11.90
CA ARG A 62 10.20 12.65 -13.14
C ARG A 62 11.40 13.57 -12.99
N LEU A 63 11.25 14.69 -12.28
CA LEU A 63 12.35 15.61 -11.98
C LEU A 63 13.45 14.95 -11.14
N VAL A 64 13.08 14.21 -10.10
CA VAL A 64 14.05 13.48 -9.25
C VAL A 64 14.73 12.35 -10.03
N ALA A 65 14.00 11.64 -10.88
CA ALA A 65 14.56 10.61 -11.77
C ALA A 65 15.58 11.19 -12.77
N VAL A 66 15.25 12.34 -13.37
CA VAL A 66 16.14 13.06 -14.29
C VAL A 66 17.35 13.59 -13.54
N LEU A 67 17.17 14.21 -12.38
CA LEU A 67 18.27 14.69 -11.54
C LEU A 67 19.21 13.56 -11.14
N ALA A 68 18.70 12.44 -10.62
CA ALA A 68 19.52 11.29 -10.23
C ALA A 68 20.29 10.67 -11.42
N ALA A 69 19.66 10.60 -12.60
CA ALA A 69 20.31 10.14 -13.82
C ALA A 69 21.41 11.11 -14.28
N VAL A 70 21.19 12.42 -14.16
CA VAL A 70 22.18 13.45 -14.44
C VAL A 70 23.33 13.38 -13.44
N THR A 71 23.06 13.23 -12.14
CA THR A 71 24.10 13.09 -11.10
C THR A 71 24.97 11.85 -11.34
N LEU A 72 24.36 10.70 -11.70
CA LEU A 72 25.09 9.47 -12.06
C LEU A 72 25.91 9.63 -13.34
N ALA A 73 25.37 10.30 -14.36
CA ALA A 73 26.09 10.57 -15.61
C ALA A 73 27.29 11.51 -15.41
N VAL A 74 27.14 12.51 -14.54
CA VAL A 74 28.21 13.44 -14.18
C VAL A 74 29.29 12.78 -13.32
N LEU A 75 28.92 11.92 -12.36
CA LEU A 75 29.88 11.20 -11.52
C LEU A 75 30.66 10.11 -12.28
N ALA A 76 30.02 9.43 -13.24
CA ALA A 76 30.64 8.29 -13.94
C ALA A 76 31.63 8.71 -15.04
N GLY A 77 31.44 9.88 -15.68
CA GLY A 77 32.31 10.39 -16.74
C GLY A 77 32.31 9.58 -18.04
N GLY A 78 32.14 10.25 -19.19
CA GLY A 78 32.34 9.66 -20.52
C GLY A 78 31.15 8.87 -21.12
N VAL A 79 31.43 8.22 -22.27
CA VAL A 79 30.49 7.44 -23.11
C VAL A 79 29.60 6.41 -22.35
N PRO A 80 30.06 5.69 -21.31
CA PRO A 80 29.18 4.76 -20.58
C PRO A 80 28.04 5.46 -19.82
N GLY A 81 28.20 6.73 -19.41
CA GLY A 81 27.14 7.51 -18.77
C GLY A 81 25.98 7.86 -19.71
N LEU A 82 26.28 8.07 -21.00
CA LEU A 82 25.28 8.43 -22.02
C LEU A 82 24.42 7.22 -22.43
N LEU A 83 25.03 6.02 -22.47
CA LEU A 83 24.33 4.76 -22.79
C LEU A 83 23.51 4.20 -21.61
N GLY A 84 23.91 4.47 -20.37
CA GLY A 84 23.20 4.00 -19.17
C GLY A 84 21.94 4.78 -18.81
N ALA A 85 21.82 6.04 -19.25
CA ALA A 85 20.70 6.92 -18.91
C ALA A 85 19.31 6.43 -19.39
N PRO A 86 19.11 6.01 -20.66
CA PRO A 86 17.80 5.52 -21.11
C PRO A 86 17.32 4.25 -20.39
N PRO A 87 18.13 3.18 -20.20
CA PRO A 87 17.69 2.01 -19.45
C PRO A 87 17.48 2.32 -17.97
N ALA A 88 18.30 3.17 -17.35
CA ALA A 88 18.07 3.63 -15.98
C ALA A 88 16.74 4.39 -15.85
N ALA A 89 16.42 5.29 -16.78
CA ALA A 89 15.16 6.02 -16.79
C ALA A 89 13.95 5.10 -17.01
N VAL A 90 14.05 4.10 -17.90
CA VAL A 90 13.00 3.11 -18.13
C VAL A 90 12.84 2.16 -16.94
N LEU A 91 13.94 1.72 -16.33
CA LEU A 91 13.94 0.86 -15.15
C LEU A 91 13.34 1.60 -13.95
N LEU A 92 13.71 2.87 -13.76
CA LEU A 92 13.19 3.72 -12.70
C LEU A 92 11.71 4.06 -12.93
N ASP A 93 11.29 4.38 -14.16
CA ASP A 93 9.87 4.59 -14.51
C ASP A 93 9.05 3.31 -14.33
N ARG A 94 9.60 2.13 -14.65
CA ARG A 94 8.94 0.85 -14.37
C ARG A 94 8.86 0.53 -12.88
N LEU A 95 9.93 0.76 -12.11
CA LEU A 95 9.95 0.59 -10.66
C LEU A 95 8.95 1.54 -9.99
N LEU A 96 8.91 2.80 -10.40
CA LEU A 96 7.97 3.81 -9.90
C LEU A 96 6.52 3.52 -10.30
N ARG A 97 6.26 3.01 -11.51
CA ARG A 97 4.90 2.55 -11.89
C ARG A 97 4.47 1.32 -11.10
N ARG A 98 5.41 0.54 -10.57
CA ARG A 98 5.16 -0.55 -9.62
C ARG A 98 4.88 -0.06 -8.20
N VAL A 99 5.28 1.17 -7.85
CA VAL A 99 4.94 1.78 -6.56
C VAL A 99 3.48 2.22 -6.61
N GLU A 100 2.66 1.54 -5.81
CA GLU A 100 1.24 1.82 -5.63
C GLU A 100 1.02 3.32 -5.38
N SER A 101 0.03 3.91 -6.06
CA SER A 101 -0.14 5.37 -6.02
C SER A 101 -0.26 5.85 -4.56
N PRO A 102 0.50 6.89 -4.16
CA PRO A 102 0.54 7.33 -2.76
C PRO A 102 -0.85 7.72 -2.23
N ALA A 103 -1.78 8.13 -3.10
CA ALA A 103 -3.17 8.39 -2.76
C ALA A 103 -3.94 7.13 -2.33
N VAL A 104 -3.75 6.00 -3.02
CA VAL A 104 -4.36 4.71 -2.63
C VAL A 104 -3.72 4.18 -1.35
N ARG A 105 -2.40 4.35 -1.20
CA ARG A 105 -1.68 3.99 0.03
C ARG A 105 -2.16 4.82 1.22
N GLU A 106 -2.34 6.12 1.05
CA GLU A 106 -2.85 7.03 2.07
C GLU A 106 -4.31 6.70 2.42
N ARG A 107 -5.17 6.43 1.42
CA ARG A 107 -6.55 6.00 1.66
C ARG A 107 -6.59 4.70 2.45
N ARG A 108 -5.82 3.66 2.06
CA ARG A 108 -5.71 2.40 2.82
C ARG A 108 -5.17 2.62 4.24
N ARG A 109 -4.20 3.53 4.44
CA ARG A 109 -3.68 3.87 5.77
C ARG A 109 -4.75 4.48 6.65
N ARG A 110 -5.52 5.45 6.14
CA ARG A 110 -6.64 6.07 6.87
C ARG A 110 -7.73 5.05 7.21
N GLU A 111 -8.09 4.18 6.26
CA GLU A 111 -9.04 3.08 6.51
C GLU A 111 -8.54 2.16 7.64
N LYS A 112 -7.27 1.74 7.59
CA LYS A 112 -6.66 0.87 8.60
C LYS A 112 -6.56 1.54 9.98
N ALA A 113 -6.26 2.83 10.02
CA ALA A 113 -6.14 3.59 11.27
C ALA A 113 -7.49 3.78 11.98
N ALA A 114 -8.56 4.01 11.21
CA ALA A 114 -9.92 4.21 11.73
C ALA A 114 -10.61 2.89 12.13
N LEU A 115 -10.17 1.75 11.57
CA LEU A 115 -10.81 0.45 11.75
C LEU A 115 -11.03 0.04 13.21
N PRO A 116 -10.05 0.19 14.11
CA PRO A 116 -10.24 -0.30 15.46
C PRO A 116 -11.06 0.69 16.33
N LEU A 117 -11.20 1.97 15.92
CA LEU A 117 -12.14 2.90 16.55
C LEU A 117 -13.57 2.56 16.11
N ALA A 118 -13.74 2.23 14.83
CA ALA A 118 -15.02 1.71 14.33
C ALA A 118 -15.45 0.44 15.07
N ALA A 119 -14.53 -0.50 15.30
CA ALA A 119 -14.80 -1.71 16.06
C ALA A 119 -15.21 -1.42 17.52
N ASP A 120 -14.53 -0.48 18.19
CA ASP A 120 -14.86 -0.04 19.54
C ASP A 120 -16.28 0.55 19.63
N LEU A 121 -16.63 1.44 18.70
CA LEU A 121 -17.94 2.09 18.66
C LEU A 121 -19.06 1.12 18.28
N LEU A 122 -18.79 0.18 17.37
CA LEU A 122 -19.72 -0.90 17.04
C LEU A 122 -19.97 -1.78 18.27
N ALA A 123 -18.92 -2.16 18.99
CA ALA A 123 -19.03 -2.96 20.20
C ALA A 123 -19.78 -2.22 21.32
N SER A 124 -19.54 -0.92 21.52
CA SER A 124 -20.28 -0.13 22.53
C SER A 124 -21.76 0.02 22.15
N ALA A 125 -22.07 0.33 20.89
CA ALA A 125 -23.45 0.45 20.40
C ALA A 125 -24.23 -0.87 20.56
N MET A 126 -23.62 -1.99 20.19
CA MET A 126 -24.27 -3.30 20.33
C MET A 126 -24.39 -3.76 21.79
N ARG A 127 -23.43 -3.42 22.66
CA ARG A 127 -23.57 -3.63 24.11
C ARG A 127 -24.71 -2.83 24.73
N ALA A 128 -25.01 -1.66 24.17
CA ALA A 128 -26.19 -0.86 24.54
C ALA A 128 -27.51 -1.43 23.98
N GLY A 129 -27.47 -2.57 23.27
CA GLY A 129 -28.65 -3.24 22.73
C GLY A 129 -29.09 -2.73 21.36
N ALA A 130 -28.30 -1.88 20.68
CA ALA A 130 -28.66 -1.40 19.35
C ALA A 130 -28.52 -2.53 18.29
N PRO A 131 -29.46 -2.65 17.34
CA PRO A 131 -29.36 -3.65 16.28
C PRO A 131 -28.20 -3.33 15.33
N VAL A 132 -27.68 -4.35 14.65
CA VAL A 132 -26.41 -4.29 13.89
C VAL A 132 -26.47 -3.26 12.77
N ASP A 133 -27.56 -3.26 12.01
CA ASP A 133 -27.82 -2.35 10.90
C ASP A 133 -27.82 -0.87 11.35
N ARG A 134 -28.48 -0.56 12.48
CA ARG A 134 -28.44 0.78 13.08
C ARG A 134 -27.09 1.14 13.67
N SER A 135 -26.44 0.19 14.35
CA SER A 135 -25.12 0.41 14.95
C SER A 135 -24.08 0.75 13.88
N VAL A 136 -24.10 0.03 12.76
CA VAL A 136 -23.19 0.29 11.63
C VAL A 136 -23.44 1.65 10.99
N LEU A 137 -24.70 2.08 10.85
CA LEU A 137 -25.01 3.42 10.36
C LEU A 137 -24.60 4.53 11.33
N ALA A 138 -24.89 4.37 12.62
CA ALA A 138 -24.51 5.33 13.64
C ALA A 138 -22.98 5.51 13.71
N VAL A 139 -22.23 4.42 13.61
CA VAL A 139 -20.76 4.47 13.56
C VAL A 139 -20.26 5.09 12.24
N ALA A 140 -20.95 4.85 11.13
CA ALA A 140 -20.61 5.48 9.87
C ALA A 140 -20.89 6.99 9.87
N GLU A 141 -21.87 7.48 10.62
CA GLU A 141 -22.15 8.91 10.82
C GLU A 141 -21.16 9.56 11.79
N ALA A 142 -20.68 8.82 12.79
CA ALA A 142 -19.72 9.30 13.78
C ALA A 142 -18.27 9.32 13.28
N LEU A 143 -17.95 8.61 12.20
CA LEU A 143 -16.61 8.53 11.63
C LEU A 143 -16.50 9.36 10.36
N ASP A 144 -15.35 9.98 10.16
CA ASP A 144 -15.00 10.64 8.92
C ASP A 144 -14.15 9.75 7.99
N GLY A 145 -14.31 9.96 6.69
CA GLY A 145 -13.39 9.45 5.66
C GLY A 145 -13.78 8.11 5.03
N PRO A 146 -12.83 7.43 4.36
CA PRO A 146 -13.12 6.34 3.42
C PRO A 146 -13.65 5.06 4.07
N LEU A 147 -13.45 4.89 5.39
CA LEU A 147 -14.02 3.78 6.14
C LEU A 147 -15.51 4.02 6.43
N ALA A 148 -15.88 5.25 6.78
CA ALA A 148 -17.26 5.66 7.04
C ALA A 148 -18.15 5.41 5.81
N GLU A 149 -17.67 5.75 4.61
CA GLU A 149 -18.37 5.46 3.35
C GLU A 149 -18.71 3.98 3.16
N ARG A 150 -17.77 3.08 3.53
CA ARG A 150 -17.97 1.63 3.43
C ARG A 150 -18.93 1.13 4.48
N LEU A 151 -18.78 1.58 5.74
CA LEU A 151 -19.70 1.21 6.82
C LEU A 151 -21.12 1.71 6.52
N ALA A 152 -21.27 2.92 6.00
CA ALA A 152 -22.58 3.45 5.59
C ALA A 152 -23.21 2.57 4.50
N ARG A 153 -22.41 2.07 3.55
CA ARG A 153 -22.88 1.12 2.53
C ARG A 153 -23.31 -0.21 3.17
N VAL A 154 -22.50 -0.78 4.06
CA VAL A 154 -22.83 -2.02 4.78
C VAL A 154 -24.16 -1.86 5.54
N GLY A 155 -24.30 -0.80 6.33
CA GLY A 155 -25.51 -0.53 7.11
C GLY A 155 -26.75 -0.34 6.24
N ARG A 156 -26.64 0.34 5.09
CA ARG A 156 -27.74 0.45 4.12
C ARG A 156 -28.13 -0.90 3.51
N LEU A 157 -27.14 -1.73 3.13
CA LEU A 157 -27.40 -3.06 2.58
C LEU A 157 -28.09 -3.97 3.61
N LEU A 158 -27.63 -3.96 4.86
CA LEU A 158 -28.26 -4.71 5.95
C LEU A 158 -29.71 -4.24 6.20
N ARG A 159 -29.98 -2.93 6.17
CA ARG A 159 -31.36 -2.40 6.28
C ARG A 159 -32.28 -2.80 5.13
N LEU A 160 -31.71 -3.07 3.95
CA LEU A 160 -32.44 -3.57 2.79
C LEU A 160 -32.62 -5.09 2.81
N GLY A 161 -32.14 -5.78 3.86
CA GLY A 161 -32.23 -7.23 3.99
C GLY A 161 -31.22 -7.99 3.12
N ALA A 162 -30.14 -7.34 2.68
CA ALA A 162 -29.07 -8.01 1.96
C ALA A 162 -28.42 -9.09 2.81
N GLU A 163 -27.92 -10.15 2.16
CA GLU A 163 -27.22 -11.22 2.83
C GLU A 163 -25.96 -10.67 3.52
N PRO A 164 -25.64 -11.08 4.76
CA PRO A 164 -24.50 -10.54 5.51
C PRO A 164 -23.16 -10.62 4.77
N ALA A 165 -22.82 -11.75 4.13
CA ALA A 165 -21.57 -11.86 3.38
C ALA A 165 -21.52 -10.87 2.20
N GLU A 166 -22.63 -10.63 1.51
CA GLU A 166 -22.73 -9.58 0.49
C GLU A 166 -22.56 -8.18 1.08
N ALA A 167 -23.26 -7.87 2.19
CA ALA A 167 -23.22 -6.56 2.82
C ALA A 167 -21.80 -6.19 3.30
N TRP A 168 -21.11 -7.14 3.94
CA TRP A 168 -19.76 -6.95 4.48
C TRP A 168 -18.63 -7.09 3.45
N SER A 169 -18.92 -7.55 2.23
CA SER A 169 -17.93 -7.74 1.15
C SER A 169 -17.10 -6.49 0.85
N SER A 170 -17.74 -5.31 0.92
CA SER A 170 -17.07 -4.02 0.65
C SER A 170 -16.00 -3.67 1.70
N LEU A 171 -16.13 -4.23 2.91
CA LEU A 171 -15.19 -4.04 4.02
C LEU A 171 -14.06 -5.07 3.98
N ALA A 172 -14.27 -6.25 3.37
CA ALA A 172 -13.24 -7.28 3.21
C ALA A 172 -12.02 -6.82 2.39
N ALA A 173 -12.18 -5.80 1.54
CA ALA A 173 -11.07 -5.19 0.79
C ALA A 173 -10.13 -4.32 1.65
N VAL A 174 -10.52 -4.01 2.90
CA VAL A 174 -9.75 -3.19 3.83
C VAL A 174 -8.76 -4.06 4.61
N PRO A 175 -7.44 -3.76 4.57
CA PRO A 175 -6.43 -4.55 5.27
C PRO A 175 -6.66 -4.51 6.78
N GLY A 176 -6.79 -5.69 7.42
CA GLY A 176 -7.04 -5.83 8.86
C GLY A 176 -8.52 -5.87 9.25
N ALA A 177 -9.45 -5.76 8.29
CA ALA A 177 -10.89 -5.88 8.55
C ALA A 177 -11.38 -7.33 8.71
N GLU A 178 -10.56 -8.32 8.34
CA GLU A 178 -10.91 -9.74 8.28
C GLU A 178 -11.50 -10.26 9.59
N ARG A 179 -10.90 -9.87 10.73
CA ARG A 179 -11.39 -10.26 12.05
C ARG A 179 -12.78 -9.69 12.33
N LEU A 180 -12.98 -8.41 12.00
CA LEU A 180 -14.25 -7.71 12.20
C LEU A 180 -15.36 -8.30 11.32
N VAL A 181 -15.07 -8.50 10.03
CA VAL A 181 -16.00 -9.13 9.08
C VAL A 181 -16.31 -10.55 9.52
N GLY A 182 -15.30 -11.34 9.89
CA GLY A 182 -15.51 -12.70 10.38
C GLY A 182 -16.37 -12.75 11.65
N ALA A 183 -16.16 -11.81 12.58
CA ALA A 183 -17.02 -11.69 13.77
C ALA A 183 -18.46 -11.34 13.40
N ALA A 184 -18.66 -10.36 12.51
CA ALA A 184 -19.97 -9.91 12.05
C ALA A 184 -20.76 -11.01 11.30
N LEU A 185 -20.07 -11.83 10.50
CA LEU A 185 -20.69 -12.96 9.79
C LEU A 185 -21.07 -14.09 10.76
N ARG A 186 -20.21 -14.44 11.72
CA ARG A 186 -20.51 -15.47 12.73
C ARG A 186 -21.69 -15.10 13.62
N SER A 187 -21.95 -13.80 13.78
CA SER A 187 -23.00 -13.30 14.64
C SER A 187 -24.34 -12.99 13.98
N ALA A 188 -24.36 -12.85 12.65
CA ALA A 188 -25.58 -12.55 11.91
C ALA A 188 -26.66 -13.62 12.11
N THR A 189 -26.28 -14.81 12.60
CA THR A 189 -27.16 -15.93 12.93
C THR A 189 -27.66 -15.94 14.39
N SER A 190 -27.08 -15.13 15.30
CA SER A 190 -27.29 -15.33 16.76
C SER A 190 -27.59 -14.06 17.57
N GLY A 191 -27.34 -12.84 17.07
CA GLY A 191 -27.75 -11.56 17.69
C GLY A 191 -27.08 -11.23 19.03
N ALA A 192 -27.24 -12.08 20.06
CA ALA A 192 -26.71 -11.92 21.40
C ALA A 192 -25.23 -12.35 21.54
N SER A 193 -24.73 -13.27 20.72
CA SER A 193 -23.30 -13.67 20.71
C SER A 193 -22.37 -12.61 20.11
N LEU A 194 -22.92 -11.67 19.33
CA LEU A 194 -22.18 -10.63 18.62
C LEU A 194 -21.51 -9.63 19.58
N ALA A 195 -22.27 -9.15 20.57
CA ALA A 195 -21.78 -8.13 21.50
C ALA A 195 -20.58 -8.63 22.32
N GLY A 196 -20.62 -9.90 22.74
CA GLY A 196 -19.50 -10.57 23.43
C GLY A 196 -18.30 -10.78 22.51
N ALA A 197 -18.51 -11.25 21.28
CA ALA A 197 -17.44 -11.45 20.30
C ALA A 197 -16.74 -10.14 19.89
N LEU A 198 -17.50 -9.05 19.73
CA LEU A 198 -16.95 -7.74 19.40
C LEU A 198 -16.26 -7.07 20.58
N THR A 199 -16.68 -7.35 21.81
CA THR A 199 -15.96 -6.89 23.01
C THR A 199 -14.56 -7.47 23.05
N ARG A 200 -14.42 -8.79 22.85
CA ARG A 200 -13.12 -9.47 22.80
C ARG A 200 -12.28 -8.97 21.62
N LEU A 201 -12.90 -8.80 20.46
CA LEU A 201 -12.23 -8.27 19.28
C LEU A 201 -11.77 -6.82 19.47
N ALA A 202 -12.53 -5.99 20.18
CA ALA A 202 -12.14 -4.63 20.54
C ALA A 202 -10.94 -4.63 21.50
N GLU A 203 -10.92 -5.51 22.50
CA GLU A 203 -9.77 -5.69 23.40
C GLU A 203 -8.51 -6.15 22.63
N ASP A 204 -8.65 -7.15 21.76
CA ASP A 204 -7.55 -7.62 20.89
C ASP A 204 -7.00 -6.47 20.03
N LEU A 205 -7.87 -5.69 19.41
CA LEU A 205 -7.47 -4.57 18.57
C LEU A 205 -6.81 -3.42 19.35
N ARG A 206 -7.20 -3.20 20.61
CA ARG A 206 -6.53 -2.25 21.51
C ARG A 206 -5.14 -2.75 21.91
N ALA A 207 -5.00 -4.03 22.22
CA ALA A 207 -3.71 -4.65 22.52
C ALA A 207 -2.78 -4.58 21.30
N ASP A 208 -3.28 -4.90 20.10
CA ASP A 208 -2.52 -4.81 18.85
C ASP A 208 -2.03 -3.38 18.57
N ARG A 209 -2.86 -2.35 18.86
CA ARG A 209 -2.46 -0.94 18.73
C ARG A 209 -1.36 -0.56 19.72
N ALA A 210 -1.50 -0.96 20.98
CA ALA A 210 -0.49 -0.68 22.00
C ALA A 210 0.85 -1.32 21.61
N ALA A 211 0.83 -2.59 21.19
CA ALA A 211 2.01 -3.29 20.71
C ALA A 211 2.64 -2.63 19.47
N ALA A 212 1.80 -2.19 18.51
CA ALA A 212 2.28 -1.49 17.32
C ALA A 212 2.91 -0.13 17.67
N ALA A 213 2.30 0.63 18.60
CA ALA A 213 2.82 1.91 19.07
C ALA A 213 4.18 1.72 19.77
N GLU A 214 4.28 0.71 20.65
CA GLU A 214 5.53 0.36 21.32
C GLU A 214 6.62 -0.07 20.31
N ALA A 215 6.26 -0.89 19.33
CA ALA A 215 7.17 -1.28 18.26
C ALA A 215 7.66 -0.08 17.44
N THR A 216 6.79 0.90 17.16
CA THR A 216 7.21 2.14 16.50
C THR A 216 8.12 3.00 17.37
N ALA A 217 7.88 3.08 18.67
CA ALA A 217 8.75 3.80 19.62
C ALA A 217 10.14 3.16 19.70
N ARG A 218 10.23 1.82 19.80
CA ARG A 218 11.51 1.09 19.78
C ARG A 218 12.28 1.31 18.48
N ARG A 219 11.58 1.28 17.34
CA ARG A 219 12.21 1.55 16.03
C ARG A 219 12.72 2.99 15.91
N ALA A 220 11.99 3.96 16.47
CA ALA A 220 12.46 5.34 16.50
C ALA A 220 13.76 5.48 17.30
N GLY A 221 13.88 4.79 18.44
CA GLY A 221 15.12 4.74 19.22
C GLY A 221 16.31 4.24 18.41
N VAL A 222 16.15 3.13 17.68
CA VAL A 222 17.21 2.60 16.80
C VAL A 222 17.54 3.57 15.67
N LEU A 223 16.54 4.17 15.04
CA LEU A 223 16.74 5.13 13.94
C LEU A 223 17.45 6.42 14.37
N ILE A 224 17.38 6.81 15.65
CA ILE A 224 18.09 7.98 16.18
C ILE A 224 19.56 7.64 16.45
N VAL A 225 19.84 6.44 16.98
CA VAL A 225 21.21 6.03 17.31
C VAL A 225 22.00 5.58 16.06
N LEU A 226 21.31 5.03 15.06
CA LEU A 226 21.93 4.56 13.81
C LEU A 226 22.79 5.62 13.08
N PRO A 227 22.32 6.86 12.81
CA PRO A 227 23.14 7.87 12.14
C PRO A 227 24.34 8.30 12.99
N LEU A 228 24.20 8.35 14.33
CA LEU A 228 25.31 8.63 15.23
C LEU A 228 26.37 7.53 15.16
N GLY A 229 25.97 6.26 15.23
CA GLY A 229 26.89 5.13 15.07
C GLY A 229 27.56 5.10 13.69
N LEU A 230 26.81 5.41 12.63
CA LEU A 230 27.34 5.45 11.26
C LEU A 230 28.34 6.59 11.06
N CYS A 231 28.17 7.73 11.73
CA CYS A 231 29.14 8.83 11.72
C CYS A 231 30.33 8.57 12.65
N PHE A 232 30.12 7.87 13.77
CA PHE A 232 31.18 7.61 14.75
C PHE A 232 32.15 6.53 14.31
N LEU A 233 31.66 5.48 13.63
CA LEU A 233 32.49 4.39 13.12
C LEU A 233 33.66 4.86 12.21
N PRO A 234 33.45 5.67 11.16
CA PRO A 234 34.55 6.13 10.31
C PRO A 234 35.52 7.05 11.07
N ALA A 235 35.02 7.90 11.96
CA ALA A 235 35.86 8.76 12.79
C ALA A 235 36.74 7.93 13.75
N PHE A 236 36.18 6.90 14.38
CA PHE A 236 36.91 5.99 15.26
C PHE A 236 37.98 5.19 14.52
N ILE A 237 37.68 4.72 13.31
CA ILE A 237 38.66 4.01 12.48
C ILE A 237 39.84 4.94 12.15
N LEU A 238 39.57 6.14 11.67
CA LEU A 238 40.61 7.09 11.26
C LEU A 238 41.42 7.63 12.43
N ALA A 239 40.78 7.96 13.56
CA ALA A 239 41.44 8.60 14.70
C ALA A 239 42.04 7.61 15.70
N GLY A 240 41.45 6.42 15.84
CA GLY A 240 41.85 5.44 16.85
C GLY A 240 42.52 4.20 16.25
N LEU A 241 41.83 3.51 15.35
CA LEU A 241 42.27 2.18 14.89
C LEU A 241 43.49 2.24 13.94
N VAL A 242 43.46 3.15 12.96
CA VAL A 242 44.52 3.26 11.94
C VAL A 242 45.89 3.58 12.56
N PRO A 243 46.04 4.58 13.45
CA PRO A 243 47.35 4.89 14.05
C PRO A 243 47.92 3.72 14.87
N VAL A 244 47.06 3.00 15.60
CA VAL A 244 47.47 1.85 16.41
C VAL A 244 47.99 0.71 15.53
N ILE A 245 47.28 0.39 14.45
CA ILE A 245 47.69 -0.64 13.49
C ILE A 245 49.04 -0.28 12.87
N VAL A 246 49.24 0.99 12.47
CA VAL A 246 50.50 1.47 11.89
C VAL A 246 51.66 1.37 12.88
N ALA A 247 51.45 1.77 14.14
CA ALA A 247 52.49 1.68 15.17
C ALA A 247 52.92 0.24 15.44
N VAL A 248 51.97 -0.70 15.54
CA VAL A 248 52.28 -2.11 15.80
C VAL A 248 52.96 -2.78 14.60
N LEU A 249 52.49 -2.51 13.37
CA LEU A 249 53.13 -3.04 12.16
C LEU A 249 54.55 -2.47 11.97
N GLY A 250 54.78 -1.21 12.34
CA GLY A 250 56.09 -0.57 12.25
C GLY A 250 57.10 -1.06 13.29
N ASP A 251 56.66 -1.65 14.40
CA ASP A 251 57.54 -2.19 15.44
C ASP A 251 57.94 -3.66 15.15
N VAL A 252 57.24 -4.33 14.22
CA VAL A 252 57.42 -5.75 13.88
C VAL A 252 58.15 -5.97 12.55
N LEU A 253 58.19 -4.95 11.68
CA LEU A 253 58.92 -4.93 10.39
C LEU A 253 60.30 -4.28 10.54
#